data_AF-A0A2N0RW50-F1
#
_entry.id   AF-A0A2N0RW50-F1
#
_cell.length_a   1.000
_cell.length_b   1.000
_cell.length_c   1.000
_cell.angle_alpha   90.00
_cell.angle_beta   90.00
_cell.angle_gamma   90.00
#
_symmetry.space_group_name_H-M   'P 1'
#
loop_
_entity.id
_entity.type
_entity.pdbx_description
1 polymer ?
#
loop_
_entity_poly.entity_id
_entity_poly.type
_entity_poly.pdbx_seq_one_letter_code
_entity_poly.pdbx_strand_id
1 'polypeptide(L)'
;MWIYPEGAPRAIKLKADVSLVEDLDDLAGVLTQEINVLRNLDPQQFVFLDNENRRLASGTDITLIRTTDKVPLIVRYQLSDRRISVDFRYSRKSGSCKIPHSSGSFSLLKEEVMKQFNDLQEYDIYFLHEMSSTNIRDTFNFNYLIINDAQLKGNEYQLRLKVMIEGKKSFSEWELNEVLAKVLGNKYLAVNQMPVLDLQRLPVVTLSNKHLKDFSKELQRVFRTYRKETNTNEQVCREYIFLFLRFAVHYAILNINNAIYITNEWVLKGTRGNGPVDYIIFADAMIVLICEAKADNMEKGLAQLLVQLHSAVENFATTGPNPKMYGIVTTGTSWRFVCWTGSLEDPTIYLSQQFSCNFQGDLRTETNILSFIARILRDQCEPVHD
;
A
#
# COMPACT_ATOMS: atom_id res chain seq x y z
N MET A 1 39.30 -9.93 17.91
CA MET A 1 38.40 -9.36 16.89
C MET A 1 36.97 -9.86 17.13
N TRP A 2 35.94 -9.08 16.80
CA TRP A 2 34.54 -9.54 16.79
C TRP A 2 34.09 -9.81 15.36
N ILE A 3 33.58 -11.01 15.12
CA ILE A 3 33.17 -11.51 13.82
C ILE A 3 31.67 -11.81 13.86
N TYR A 4 30.94 -11.40 12.84
CA TYR A 4 29.55 -11.75 12.64
C TYR A 4 29.41 -12.60 11.37
N PRO A 5 29.37 -13.95 11.50
CA PRO A 5 28.94 -14.79 10.38
C PRO A 5 27.51 -14.39 10.03
N GLU A 6 27.30 -13.87 8.82
CA GLU A 6 26.00 -13.30 8.43
C GLU A 6 24.89 -14.36 8.56
N GLY A 7 23.79 -14.01 9.23
CA GLY A 7 22.70 -14.95 9.53
C GLY A 7 22.86 -15.73 10.84
N ALA A 8 23.99 -15.60 11.55
CA ALA A 8 24.12 -16.09 12.92
C ALA A 8 23.28 -15.25 13.90
N PRO A 9 22.91 -15.79 15.08
CA PRO A 9 22.10 -15.04 16.05
C PRO A 9 22.83 -13.88 16.73
N ARG A 10 24.17 -13.87 16.72
CA ARG A 10 24.99 -12.80 17.32
C ARG A 10 26.42 -12.80 16.79
N ALA A 11 27.12 -11.70 16.99
CA ALA A 11 28.57 -11.62 16.80
C ALA A 11 29.32 -12.50 17.83
N ILE A 12 30.47 -13.02 17.40
CA ILE A 12 31.32 -13.93 18.14
C ILE A 12 32.69 -13.27 18.31
N LYS A 13 33.21 -13.29 19.54
CA LYS A 13 34.59 -12.87 19.80
C LYS A 13 35.55 -13.97 19.35
N LEU A 14 36.37 -13.67 18.34
CA LEU A 14 37.43 -14.57 17.87
C LEU A 14 38.48 -14.72 18.98
N LYS A 15 38.73 -15.98 19.37
CA LYS A 15 39.67 -16.33 20.45
C LYS A 15 41.06 -16.73 19.95
N ALA A 16 41.18 -17.08 18.67
CA ALA A 16 42.47 -17.38 18.05
C ALA A 16 43.44 -16.20 18.17
N ASP A 17 44.72 -16.54 18.27
CA ASP A 17 45.78 -15.57 18.10
C ASP A 17 45.83 -15.13 16.63
N VAL A 18 45.68 -13.83 16.40
CA VAL A 18 45.72 -13.20 15.07
C VAL A 18 47.01 -12.39 14.86
N SER A 19 48.02 -12.60 15.70
CA SER A 19 49.31 -11.91 15.61
C SER A 19 50.08 -12.17 14.31
N LEU A 20 49.79 -13.29 13.64
CA LEU A 20 50.39 -13.71 12.36
C LEU A 20 49.44 -13.54 11.16
N VAL A 21 48.28 -12.92 11.36
CA VAL A 21 47.32 -12.63 10.29
C VAL A 21 47.64 -11.24 9.74
N GLU A 22 48.05 -11.14 8.47
CA GLU A 22 48.40 -9.84 7.88
C GLU A 22 47.15 -9.14 7.34
N ASP A 23 46.29 -9.87 6.63
CA ASP A 23 45.11 -9.32 5.97
C ASP A 23 43.83 -10.16 6.15
N LEU A 24 42.77 -9.79 5.45
CA LEU A 24 41.49 -10.50 5.51
C LEU A 24 41.51 -11.86 4.78
N ASP A 25 42.44 -12.08 3.84
CA ASP A 25 42.61 -13.37 3.16
C ASP A 25 43.20 -14.40 4.13
N ASP A 26 44.26 -14.02 4.85
CA ASP A 26 44.83 -14.82 5.95
C ASP A 26 43.78 -15.10 7.04
N LEU A 27 42.99 -14.09 7.39
CA LEU A 27 41.92 -14.22 8.38
C LEU A 27 40.90 -15.27 7.94
N ALA A 28 40.55 -15.35 6.66
CA ALA A 28 39.57 -16.30 6.15
C ALA A 28 39.94 -17.74 6.50
N GLY A 29 41.23 -18.08 6.39
CA GLY A 29 41.76 -19.39 6.81
C GLY A 29 41.53 -19.66 8.30
N VAL A 30 41.82 -18.70 9.17
CA VAL A 30 41.60 -18.81 10.62
C VAL A 30 40.13 -19.02 10.95
N LEU A 31 39.22 -18.30 10.27
CA LEU A 31 37.78 -18.38 10.54
C LEU A 31 37.20 -19.78 10.27
N THR A 32 37.70 -20.50 9.26
CA THR A 32 37.23 -21.87 8.98
C THR A 32 37.56 -22.87 10.10
N GLN A 33 38.59 -22.60 10.89
CA GLN A 33 39.01 -23.46 11.99
C GLN A 33 38.24 -23.12 13.28
N GLU A 34 38.06 -21.83 13.52
CA GLU A 34 37.56 -21.30 14.79
C GLU A 34 36.03 -21.18 14.86
N ILE A 35 35.35 -20.96 13.73
CA ILE A 35 33.91 -20.71 13.69
C ILE A 35 33.18 -21.91 13.10
N ASN A 36 32.38 -22.57 13.94
CA ASN A 36 31.67 -23.80 13.57
C ASN A 36 30.84 -23.68 12.27
N VAL A 37 30.14 -22.57 12.05
CA VAL A 37 29.28 -22.38 10.86
C VAL A 37 30.08 -22.16 9.57
N LEU A 38 31.35 -21.80 9.70
CA LEU A 38 32.28 -21.55 8.59
C LEU A 38 33.23 -22.73 8.34
N ARG A 39 33.12 -23.79 9.15
CA ARG A 39 34.01 -24.94 9.06
C ARG A 39 33.78 -25.69 7.74
N ASN A 40 34.88 -26.13 7.12
CA ASN A 40 34.91 -26.84 5.84
C ASN A 40 34.38 -26.02 4.64
N LEU A 41 34.17 -24.71 4.79
CA LEU A 41 33.94 -23.83 3.66
C LEU A 41 35.27 -23.42 3.04
N ASP A 42 35.25 -23.15 1.74
CA ASP A 42 36.39 -22.58 1.03
C ASP A 42 36.59 -21.11 1.46
N PRO A 43 37.73 -20.75 2.09
CA PRO A 43 38.01 -19.38 2.52
C PRO A 43 37.88 -18.35 1.39
N GLN A 44 38.16 -18.73 0.14
CA GLN A 44 38.09 -17.83 -1.02
C GLN A 44 36.66 -17.38 -1.34
N GLN A 45 35.65 -18.06 -0.79
CA GLN A 45 34.25 -17.72 -0.96
C GLN A 45 33.75 -16.71 0.07
N PHE A 46 34.58 -16.31 1.03
CA PHE A 46 34.20 -15.34 2.04
C PHE A 46 34.20 -13.92 1.46
N VAL A 47 33.16 -13.18 1.79
CA VAL A 47 33.05 -11.75 1.50
C VAL A 47 33.01 -11.03 2.83
N PHE A 48 34.02 -10.20 3.07
CA PHE A 48 34.12 -9.38 4.26
C PHE A 48 33.40 -8.06 4.05
N LEU A 49 32.55 -7.70 5.01
CA LEU A 49 31.82 -6.44 5.01
C LEU A 49 32.03 -5.73 6.34
N ASP A 50 32.05 -4.40 6.31
CA ASP A 50 31.95 -3.61 7.53
C ASP A 50 30.52 -3.60 8.09
N ASN A 51 30.32 -2.90 9.21
CA ASN A 51 29.02 -2.77 9.86
C ASN A 51 27.99 -1.95 9.06
N GLU A 52 28.41 -1.30 7.97
CA GLU A 52 27.55 -0.59 7.02
C GLU A 52 27.28 -1.44 5.76
N ASN A 53 27.62 -2.73 5.78
CA ASN A 53 27.54 -3.67 4.64
C ASN A 53 28.42 -3.28 3.44
N ARG A 54 29.43 -2.42 3.61
CA ARG A 54 30.38 -2.10 2.54
C ARG A 54 31.43 -3.20 2.43
N ARG A 55 31.71 -3.61 1.19
CA ARG A 55 32.69 -4.65 0.91
C ARG A 55 34.10 -4.17 1.20
N LEU A 56 34.84 -4.97 1.97
CA LEU A 56 36.27 -4.80 2.21
C LEU A 56 37.07 -5.65 1.21
N ALA A 57 38.21 -5.14 0.76
CA ALA A 57 39.11 -5.90 -0.11
C ALA A 57 39.82 -7.00 0.71
N SER A 58 40.10 -8.17 0.12
CA SER A 58 40.77 -9.27 0.83
C SER A 58 42.15 -8.88 1.37
N GLY A 59 42.91 -8.08 0.63
CA GLY A 59 44.21 -7.55 1.09
C GLY A 59 44.12 -6.39 2.11
N THR A 60 42.97 -6.19 2.76
CA THR A 60 42.84 -5.14 3.79
C THR A 60 43.57 -5.59 5.05
N ASP A 61 44.55 -4.79 5.49
CA ASP A 61 45.31 -5.00 6.72
C ASP A 61 44.37 -5.13 7.94
N ILE A 62 44.49 -6.24 8.67
CA ILE A 62 43.62 -6.57 9.79
C ILE A 62 43.76 -5.58 10.96
N THR A 63 44.92 -4.93 11.10
CA THR A 63 45.20 -3.95 12.16
C THR A 63 44.40 -2.66 12.00
N LEU A 64 43.94 -2.37 10.79
CA LEU A 64 43.08 -1.23 10.48
C LEU A 64 41.60 -1.48 10.86
N ILE A 65 41.24 -2.73 11.12
CA ILE A 65 39.84 -3.15 11.34
C ILE A 65 39.53 -3.18 12.83
N ARG A 66 38.88 -2.11 13.31
CA ARG A 66 38.41 -2.03 14.70
C ARG A 66 37.01 -2.60 14.84
N THR A 67 36.89 -3.67 15.62
CA THR A 67 35.61 -4.37 15.82
C THR A 67 35.20 -4.41 17.29
N THR A 68 33.89 -4.36 17.52
CA THR A 68 33.27 -4.57 18.84
C THR A 68 32.11 -5.56 18.69
N ASP A 69 31.50 -5.95 19.80
CA ASP A 69 30.25 -6.72 19.80
C ASP A 69 29.10 -5.99 19.09
N LYS A 70 29.12 -4.65 19.09
CA LYS A 70 28.12 -3.80 18.42
C LYS A 70 28.49 -3.41 16.99
N VAL A 71 29.78 -3.51 16.63
CA VAL A 71 30.32 -3.15 15.32
C VAL A 71 31.27 -4.28 14.87
N PRO A 72 30.73 -5.46 14.55
CA PRO A 72 31.54 -6.61 14.15
C PRO A 72 31.99 -6.51 12.70
N LEU A 73 33.03 -7.27 12.35
CA LEU A 73 33.35 -7.58 10.95
C LEU A 73 32.36 -8.64 10.45
N ILE A 74 31.59 -8.32 9.41
CA ILE A 74 30.59 -9.24 8.85
C ILE A 74 31.27 -10.18 7.86
N VAL A 75 30.97 -11.46 7.96
CA VAL A 75 31.49 -12.50 7.07
C VAL A 75 30.31 -13.15 6.36
N ARG A 76 30.20 -12.85 5.06
CA ARG A 76 29.24 -13.49 4.15
C ARG A 76 29.89 -14.69 3.48
N TYR A 77 29.18 -15.81 3.39
CA TYR A 77 29.70 -17.08 2.89
C TYR A 77 28.66 -17.80 2.03
N GLN A 78 29.13 -18.66 1.11
CA GLN A 78 28.23 -19.43 0.26
C GLN A 78 27.54 -20.54 1.04
N LEU A 79 26.26 -20.77 0.73
CA LEU A 79 25.47 -21.88 1.27
C LEU A 79 25.40 -23.05 0.28
N SER A 80 25.50 -22.76 -1.02
CA SER A 80 25.75 -23.76 -2.07
C SER A 80 26.33 -23.09 -3.32
N ASP A 81 26.79 -23.91 -4.27
CA ASP A 81 27.26 -23.51 -5.61
C ASP A 81 26.12 -23.07 -6.56
N ARG A 82 24.90 -22.94 -6.03
CA ARG A 82 23.69 -22.64 -6.79
C ARG A 82 23.48 -21.14 -6.90
N ARG A 83 22.73 -20.74 -7.91
CA ARG A 83 22.23 -19.37 -8.05
C ARG A 83 20.74 -19.31 -7.76
N ILE A 84 20.27 -18.12 -7.43
CA ILE A 84 18.86 -17.83 -7.25
C ILE A 84 18.48 -16.81 -8.32
N SER A 85 17.61 -17.25 -9.22
CA SER A 85 16.98 -16.41 -10.23
C SER A 85 15.64 -15.92 -9.67
N VAL A 86 15.51 -14.62 -9.54
CA VAL A 86 14.36 -13.97 -8.92
C VAL A 86 13.70 -13.06 -9.93
N ASP A 87 12.45 -13.36 -10.26
CA ASP A 87 11.55 -12.42 -10.92
C ASP A 87 10.77 -11.68 -9.84
N PHE A 88 10.72 -10.36 -9.92
CA PHE A 88 10.00 -9.56 -8.95
C PHE A 88 9.16 -8.46 -9.58
N ARG A 89 8.07 -8.08 -8.92
CA ARG A 89 7.22 -6.96 -9.33
C ARG A 89 6.96 -5.98 -8.21
N TYR A 90 6.90 -4.71 -8.58
CA TYR A 90 6.48 -3.61 -7.72
C TYR A 90 5.44 -2.78 -8.47
N SER A 91 4.20 -2.75 -7.98
CA SER A 91 3.07 -2.13 -8.68
C SER A 91 2.95 -2.69 -10.11
N ARG A 92 3.00 -1.85 -11.14
CA ARG A 92 2.98 -2.23 -12.57
C ARG A 92 4.36 -2.47 -13.17
N LYS A 93 5.44 -2.27 -12.40
CA LYS A 93 6.83 -2.48 -12.84
C LYS A 93 7.27 -3.91 -12.51
N SER A 94 8.10 -4.48 -13.37
CA SER A 94 8.73 -5.79 -13.17
C SER A 94 10.25 -5.66 -13.33
N GLY A 95 10.98 -6.50 -12.62
CA GLY A 95 12.42 -6.65 -12.76
C GLY A 95 12.81 -8.09 -12.50
N SER A 96 14.07 -8.40 -12.76
CA SER A 96 14.64 -9.69 -12.43
C SER A 96 16.11 -9.58 -12.11
N CYS A 97 16.60 -10.54 -11.35
CA CYS A 97 18.02 -10.62 -11.02
C CYS A 97 18.49 -12.05 -10.78
N LYS A 98 19.81 -12.22 -10.81
CA LYS A 98 20.49 -13.44 -10.38
C LYS A 98 21.44 -13.12 -9.24
N ILE A 99 21.27 -13.83 -8.13
CA ILE A 99 22.11 -13.69 -6.94
C ILE A 99 22.71 -15.05 -6.54
N PRO A 100 23.89 -15.09 -5.91
CA PRO A 100 24.44 -16.32 -5.36
C PRO A 100 23.58 -16.84 -4.19
N HIS A 101 23.53 -18.16 -3.98
CA HIS A 101 22.97 -18.75 -2.77
C HIS A 101 24.00 -18.67 -1.63
N SER A 102 23.85 -17.66 -0.79
CA SER A 102 24.80 -17.28 0.27
C SER A 102 24.05 -16.81 1.51
N SER A 103 24.77 -16.69 2.62
CA SER A 103 24.23 -16.12 3.87
C SER A 103 23.62 -14.72 3.70
N GLY A 104 24.01 -13.98 2.66
CA GLY A 104 23.54 -12.63 2.36
C GLY A 104 22.65 -12.52 1.13
N SER A 105 22.09 -13.61 0.62
CA SER A 105 21.20 -13.58 -0.55
C SER A 105 20.04 -12.60 -0.37
N PHE A 106 19.45 -12.53 0.83
CA PHE A 106 18.36 -11.59 1.11
C PHE A 106 18.80 -10.11 1.00
N SER A 107 19.97 -9.78 1.54
CA SER A 107 20.55 -8.44 1.45
C SER A 107 20.88 -8.06 0.01
N LEU A 108 21.47 -8.98 -0.75
CA LEU A 108 21.78 -8.80 -2.17
C LEU A 108 20.52 -8.60 -3.01
N LEU A 109 19.44 -9.34 -2.72
CA LEU A 109 18.15 -9.15 -3.38
C LEU A 109 17.59 -7.74 -3.13
N LYS A 110 17.61 -7.28 -1.88
CA LYS A 110 17.17 -5.90 -1.54
C LYS A 110 17.96 -4.85 -2.32
N GLU A 111 19.28 -4.98 -2.32
CA GLU A 111 20.17 -4.05 -3.02
C GLU A 111 19.87 -3.99 -4.52
N GLU A 112 19.67 -5.15 -5.15
CA GLU A 112 19.37 -5.25 -6.58
C GLU A 112 18.00 -4.68 -6.94
N VAL A 113 16.99 -4.92 -6.10
CA VAL A 113 15.65 -4.34 -6.25
C VAL A 113 15.69 -2.82 -6.11
N MET A 114 16.45 -2.30 -5.14
CA MET A 114 16.62 -0.85 -4.93
C MET A 114 17.39 -0.17 -6.07
N LYS A 115 18.33 -0.87 -6.72
CA LYS A 115 19.02 -0.38 -7.93
C LYS A 115 18.08 -0.29 -9.13
N GLN A 116 17.15 -1.23 -9.28
CA GLN A 116 16.20 -1.26 -10.39
C GLN A 116 15.00 -0.32 -10.17
N PHE A 117 14.62 -0.07 -8.91
CA PHE A 117 13.52 0.84 -8.55
C PHE A 117 14.01 1.96 -7.64
N ASN A 118 14.51 3.05 -8.24
CA ASN A 118 15.01 4.21 -7.50
C ASN A 118 13.97 4.82 -6.54
N ASP A 119 12.67 4.66 -6.83
CA ASP A 119 11.57 5.10 -5.96
C ASP A 119 11.41 4.27 -4.68
N LEU A 120 12.22 3.23 -4.47
CA LEU A 120 12.24 2.40 -3.27
C LEU A 120 13.37 2.72 -2.28
N GLN A 121 14.32 3.61 -2.63
CA GLN A 121 15.52 3.84 -1.82
C GLN A 121 15.23 4.40 -0.41
N GLU A 122 14.12 5.11 -0.24
CA GLU A 122 13.70 5.70 1.05
C GLU A 122 12.80 4.78 1.87
N TYR A 123 12.48 3.59 1.37
CA TYR A 123 11.48 2.72 1.98
C TYR A 123 12.08 1.44 2.55
N ASP A 124 11.57 1.04 3.72
CA ASP A 124 11.78 -0.29 4.25
C ASP A 124 10.96 -1.31 3.45
N ILE A 125 11.65 -2.11 2.63
CA ILE A 125 11.00 -3.12 1.79
C ILE A 125 11.07 -4.54 2.38
N TYR A 126 10.05 -5.32 2.06
CA TYR A 126 10.00 -6.77 2.26
C TYR A 126 9.42 -7.44 1.01
N PHE A 127 9.42 -8.77 0.96
CA PHE A 127 8.92 -9.51 -0.19
C PHE A 127 7.76 -10.41 0.16
N LEU A 128 6.83 -10.61 -0.77
CA LEU A 128 5.79 -11.63 -0.69
C LEU A 128 6.08 -12.68 -1.75
N HIS A 129 6.21 -13.94 -1.36
CA HIS A 129 6.30 -15.03 -2.32
C HIS A 129 4.94 -15.28 -2.97
N GLU A 130 4.87 -15.17 -4.30
CA GLU A 130 3.58 -15.18 -4.99
C GLU A 130 2.85 -16.51 -4.92
N MET A 131 3.58 -17.63 -4.91
CA MET A 131 2.95 -18.95 -4.94
C MET A 131 2.40 -19.35 -3.57
N SER A 132 3.12 -19.05 -2.49
CA SER A 132 2.73 -19.43 -1.12
C SER A 132 2.09 -18.30 -0.31
N SER A 133 2.01 -17.08 -0.85
CA SER A 133 1.57 -15.88 -0.12
C SER A 133 2.31 -15.67 1.21
N THR A 134 3.56 -16.12 1.29
CA THR A 134 4.40 -16.01 2.49
C THR A 134 5.21 -14.72 2.48
N ASN A 135 5.17 -13.99 3.59
CA ASN A 135 5.99 -12.79 3.78
C ASN A 135 7.44 -13.18 4.09
N ILE A 136 8.37 -12.50 3.42
CA ILE A 136 9.80 -12.68 3.55
C ILE A 136 10.37 -11.37 4.07
N ARG A 137 10.60 -11.31 5.37
CA ARG A 137 10.99 -10.08 6.08
C ARG A 137 12.46 -10.07 6.47
N ASP A 138 13.07 -11.24 6.56
CA ASP A 138 14.45 -11.43 6.98
C ASP A 138 15.14 -12.59 6.24
N THR A 139 16.44 -12.75 6.51
CA THR A 139 17.29 -13.82 5.97
C THR A 139 16.77 -15.22 6.34
N PHE A 140 16.17 -15.38 7.53
CA PHE A 140 15.65 -16.68 7.96
C PHE A 140 14.47 -17.11 7.09
N ASN A 141 13.48 -16.22 6.88
CA ASN A 141 12.35 -16.48 5.99
C ASN A 141 12.81 -16.77 4.56
N PHE A 142 13.79 -16.02 4.07
CA PHE A 142 14.30 -16.19 2.72
C PHE A 142 14.95 -17.57 2.53
N ASN A 143 15.82 -17.98 3.46
CA ASN A 143 16.46 -19.28 3.39
C ASN A 143 15.46 -20.43 3.59
N TYR A 144 14.47 -20.26 4.47
CA TYR A 144 13.38 -21.22 4.62
C TYR A 144 12.62 -21.41 3.30
N LEU A 145 12.29 -20.32 2.60
CA LEU A 145 11.65 -20.36 1.30
C LEU A 145 12.49 -21.11 0.25
N ILE A 146 13.80 -20.83 0.19
CA ILE A 146 14.71 -21.49 -0.75
C ILE A 146 14.74 -23.01 -0.54
N ILE A 147 14.76 -23.46 0.72
CA ILE A 147 14.85 -24.87 1.06
C ILE A 147 13.53 -25.60 0.80
N ASN A 148 12.39 -24.99 1.14
CA ASN A 148 11.11 -25.70 1.18
C ASN A 148 10.22 -25.46 -0.05
N ASP A 149 10.29 -24.29 -0.66
CA ASP A 149 9.28 -23.85 -1.63
C ASP A 149 9.86 -23.49 -3.01
N ALA A 150 11.15 -23.15 -3.10
CA ALA A 150 11.74 -22.72 -4.35
C ALA A 150 11.90 -23.88 -5.34
N GLN A 151 11.48 -23.65 -6.59
CA GLN A 151 11.67 -24.64 -7.64
C GLN A 151 13.12 -24.65 -8.10
N LEU A 152 13.76 -25.83 -8.05
CA LEU A 152 15.09 -26.03 -8.61
C LEU A 152 14.98 -26.42 -10.09
N LYS A 153 15.54 -25.60 -10.97
CA LYS A 153 15.62 -25.88 -12.42
C LYS A 153 17.08 -25.84 -12.86
N GLY A 154 17.65 -26.99 -13.18
CA GLY A 154 19.09 -27.11 -13.42
C GLY A 154 19.86 -26.79 -12.15
N ASN A 155 20.75 -25.79 -12.20
CA ASN A 155 21.54 -25.35 -11.04
C ASN A 155 21.04 -24.03 -10.42
N GLU A 156 19.78 -23.66 -10.68
CA GLU A 156 19.20 -22.39 -10.22
C GLU A 156 17.87 -22.59 -9.49
N TYR A 157 17.73 -21.97 -8.32
CA TYR A 157 16.45 -21.78 -7.66
C TYR A 157 15.67 -20.67 -8.37
N GLN A 158 14.37 -20.89 -8.60
CA GLN A 158 13.47 -19.95 -9.25
C GLN A 158 12.48 -19.39 -8.23
N LEU A 159 12.44 -18.06 -8.10
CA LEU A 159 11.51 -17.35 -7.23
C LEU A 159 10.70 -16.31 -8.00
N ARG A 160 9.43 -16.18 -7.62
CA ARG A 160 8.55 -15.09 -8.06
C ARG A 160 8.04 -14.31 -6.85
N LEU A 161 8.44 -13.05 -6.75
CA LEU A 161 8.22 -12.21 -5.57
C LEU A 161 7.46 -10.92 -5.91
N LYS A 162 6.60 -10.46 -5.01
CA LYS A 162 6.16 -9.06 -5.00
C LYS A 162 7.02 -8.27 -4.02
N VAL A 163 7.46 -7.09 -4.44
CA VAL A 163 8.11 -6.12 -3.56
C VAL A 163 7.02 -5.35 -2.82
N MET A 164 7.14 -5.32 -1.50
CA MET A 164 6.20 -4.67 -0.60
C MET A 164 6.95 -3.60 0.21
N ILE A 165 6.24 -2.55 0.61
CA ILE A 165 6.79 -1.50 1.47
C ILE A 165 6.16 -1.67 2.85
N GLU A 166 6.96 -1.58 3.91
CA GLU A 166 6.45 -1.70 5.27
C GLU A 166 5.42 -0.60 5.55
N GLY A 167 4.25 -0.99 6.08
CA GLY A 167 3.17 -0.06 6.38
C GLY A 167 2.46 0.55 5.16
N LYS A 168 2.82 0.16 3.92
CA LYS A 168 2.23 0.66 2.67
C LYS A 168 1.85 -0.46 1.72
N LYS A 169 0.60 -0.47 1.26
CA LYS A 169 0.09 -1.47 0.31
C LYS A 169 -0.95 -0.89 -0.63
N SER A 170 -1.36 -1.64 -1.65
CA SER A 170 -2.40 -1.15 -2.56
C SER A 170 -3.72 -0.93 -1.81
N PHE A 171 -4.53 0.04 -2.24
CA PHE A 171 -5.79 0.35 -1.56
C PHE A 171 -6.69 -0.89 -1.40
N SER A 172 -6.75 -1.76 -2.41
CA SER A 172 -7.57 -2.98 -2.42
C SER A 172 -7.10 -4.10 -1.48
N GLU A 173 -5.85 -4.02 -0.98
CA GLU A 173 -5.28 -5.01 -0.05
C GLU A 173 -5.54 -4.66 1.42
N TRP A 174 -6.16 -3.51 1.71
CA TRP A 174 -6.53 -3.12 3.06
C TRP A 174 -7.80 -3.82 3.52
N GLU A 175 -7.71 -4.48 4.67
CA GLU A 175 -8.86 -5.02 5.39
C GLU A 175 -9.27 -4.06 6.51
N LEU A 176 -10.57 -4.01 6.84
CA LEU A 176 -11.12 -2.97 7.70
C LEU A 176 -10.47 -2.94 9.09
N ASN A 177 -10.28 -4.11 9.71
CA ASN A 177 -9.62 -4.24 11.01
C ASN A 177 -8.19 -3.66 11.01
N GLU A 178 -7.45 -3.84 9.92
CA GLU A 178 -6.12 -3.26 9.77
C GLU A 178 -6.17 -1.75 9.59
N VAL A 179 -7.17 -1.21 8.88
CA VAL A 179 -7.37 0.23 8.76
C VAL A 179 -7.67 0.84 10.12
N LEU A 180 -8.60 0.25 10.88
CA LEU A 180 -8.93 0.71 12.23
C LEU A 180 -7.69 0.75 13.14
N ALA A 181 -6.83 -0.28 13.07
CA ALA A 181 -5.65 -0.36 13.91
C ALA A 181 -4.47 0.51 13.44
N LYS A 182 -4.14 0.47 12.14
CA LYS A 182 -2.89 1.03 11.59
C LYS A 182 -3.06 2.42 10.99
N VAL A 183 -4.27 2.77 10.54
CA VAL A 183 -4.57 4.06 9.89
C VAL A 183 -5.30 4.99 10.85
N LEU A 184 -6.23 4.47 11.66
CA LEU A 184 -7.00 5.24 12.64
C LEU A 184 -6.51 5.04 14.09
N GLY A 185 -5.38 4.37 14.30
CA GLY A 185 -4.72 4.28 15.61
C GLY A 185 -5.55 3.61 16.71
N ASN A 186 -6.44 2.67 16.37
CA ASN A 186 -7.41 2.04 17.29
C ASN A 186 -8.40 3.03 17.96
N LYS A 187 -8.59 4.23 17.41
CA LYS A 187 -9.63 5.17 17.87
C LYS A 187 -11.03 4.56 17.81
N TYR A 188 -11.24 3.65 16.86
CA TYR A 188 -12.45 2.84 16.73
C TYR A 188 -12.05 1.37 16.66
N LEU A 189 -12.71 0.52 17.44
CA LEU A 189 -12.59 -0.94 17.37
C LEU A 189 -13.58 -1.55 16.37
N ALA A 190 -14.65 -0.82 16.04
CA ALA A 190 -15.67 -1.23 15.08
C ALA A 190 -16.37 -0.02 14.43
N VAL A 191 -16.98 -0.24 13.26
CA VAL A 191 -17.68 0.79 12.46
C VAL A 191 -18.79 1.48 13.24
N ASN A 192 -19.51 0.75 14.10
CA ASN A 192 -20.63 1.29 14.88
C ASN A 192 -20.21 2.26 15.99
N GLN A 193 -18.91 2.38 16.29
CA GLN A 193 -18.36 3.36 17.22
C GLN A 193 -18.07 4.71 16.54
N MET A 194 -18.10 4.76 15.21
CA MET A 194 -17.89 6.00 14.47
C MET A 194 -19.10 6.92 14.64
N PRO A 195 -18.90 8.24 14.83
CA PRO A 195 -20.00 9.19 14.93
C PRO A 195 -20.85 9.23 13.65
N VAL A 196 -22.12 9.58 13.80
CA VAL A 196 -23.07 9.64 12.68
C VAL A 196 -22.83 10.89 11.84
N LEU A 197 -22.71 10.70 10.52
CA LEU A 197 -22.76 11.78 9.53
C LEU A 197 -24.20 12.16 9.23
N ASP A 198 -24.63 13.29 9.78
CA ASP A 198 -25.95 13.86 9.49
C ASP A 198 -25.91 14.68 8.20
N LEU A 199 -26.23 14.02 7.08
CA LEU A 199 -26.29 14.64 5.75
C LEU A 199 -27.35 15.75 5.65
N GLN A 200 -28.30 15.84 6.60
CA GLN A 200 -29.30 16.90 6.62
C GLN A 200 -28.74 18.23 7.11
N ARG A 201 -27.60 18.24 7.79
CA ARG A 201 -26.91 19.46 8.23
C ARG A 201 -26.06 20.12 7.15
N LEU A 202 -25.80 19.43 6.04
CA LEU A 202 -25.04 20.01 4.93
C LEU A 202 -25.79 21.22 4.32
N PRO A 203 -25.11 22.13 3.61
CA PRO A 203 -25.78 23.22 2.90
C PRO A 203 -26.91 22.69 2.01
N VAL A 204 -28.09 23.34 2.05
CA VAL A 204 -29.23 22.91 1.23
C VAL A 204 -28.94 23.24 -0.22
N VAL A 205 -29.20 22.29 -1.13
CA VAL A 205 -29.16 22.48 -2.59
C VAL A 205 -30.56 22.32 -3.16
N THR A 206 -30.91 23.17 -4.13
CA THR A 206 -32.20 23.08 -4.82
C THR A 206 -31.98 22.55 -6.22
N LEU A 207 -32.23 21.25 -6.41
CA LEU A 207 -32.25 20.64 -7.73
C LEU A 207 -33.58 20.98 -8.42
N SER A 208 -33.51 21.50 -9.64
CA SER A 208 -34.74 21.86 -10.37
C SER A 208 -35.60 20.63 -10.67
N ASN A 209 -36.92 20.81 -10.73
CA ASN A 209 -37.84 19.74 -11.15
C ASN A 209 -37.47 19.14 -12.51
N LYS A 210 -36.91 19.95 -13.42
CA LYS A 210 -36.41 19.46 -14.70
C LYS A 210 -35.21 18.53 -14.50
N HIS A 211 -34.21 18.94 -13.72
CA HIS A 211 -33.03 18.14 -13.43
C HIS A 211 -33.38 16.80 -12.78
N LEU A 212 -34.29 16.79 -11.80
CA LEU A 212 -34.76 15.56 -11.14
C LEU A 212 -35.54 14.63 -12.07
N LYS A 213 -36.36 15.19 -12.97
CA LYS A 213 -37.08 14.43 -14.00
C LYS A 213 -36.13 13.81 -15.02
N ASP A 214 -35.13 14.57 -15.46
CA ASP A 214 -34.12 14.10 -16.42
C ASP A 214 -33.27 12.98 -15.79
N PHE A 215 -32.85 13.14 -14.53
CA PHE A 215 -32.16 12.09 -13.77
C PHE A 215 -33.00 10.82 -13.66
N SER A 216 -34.25 10.94 -13.20
CA SER A 216 -35.17 9.81 -13.05
C SER A 216 -35.39 9.07 -14.37
N LYS A 217 -35.52 9.81 -15.48
CA LYS A 217 -35.72 9.25 -16.82
C LYS A 217 -34.50 8.46 -17.29
N GLU A 218 -33.30 9.00 -17.12
CA GLU A 218 -32.06 8.32 -17.50
C GLU A 218 -31.80 7.09 -16.64
N LEU A 219 -32.06 7.18 -15.34
CA LEU A 219 -31.93 6.06 -14.41
C LEU A 219 -32.86 4.90 -14.79
N GLN A 220 -34.13 5.20 -15.07
CA GLN A 220 -35.08 4.19 -15.55
C GLN A 220 -34.70 3.62 -16.92
N ARG A 221 -34.07 4.42 -17.79
CA ARG A 221 -33.57 3.96 -19.09
C ARG A 221 -32.48 2.91 -18.89
N VAL A 222 -31.46 3.21 -18.08
CA VAL A 222 -30.39 2.26 -17.75
C VAL A 222 -30.96 1.01 -17.09
N PHE A 223 -31.88 1.18 -16.14
CA PHE A 223 -32.54 0.06 -15.46
C PHE A 223 -33.27 -0.90 -16.42
N ARG A 224 -33.97 -0.34 -17.43
CA ARG A 224 -34.64 -1.16 -18.46
C ARG A 224 -33.64 -1.83 -19.41
N THR A 225 -32.57 -1.13 -19.79
CA THR A 225 -31.53 -1.67 -20.69
C THR A 225 -30.86 -2.91 -20.09
N TYR A 226 -30.56 -2.88 -18.79
CA TYR A 226 -30.03 -4.03 -18.07
C TYR A 226 -31.11 -5.02 -17.60
N ARG A 227 -32.31 -5.01 -18.21
CA ARG A 227 -33.40 -5.94 -17.88
C ARG A 227 -33.75 -5.98 -16.38
N LYS A 228 -33.63 -4.84 -15.70
CA LYS A 228 -33.85 -4.66 -14.25
C LYS A 228 -32.80 -5.32 -13.36
N GLU A 229 -31.65 -5.68 -13.91
CA GLU A 229 -30.49 -6.17 -13.18
C GLU A 229 -29.60 -5.02 -12.73
N THR A 230 -29.06 -5.12 -11.52
CA THR A 230 -28.37 -4.01 -10.85
C THR A 230 -26.97 -4.34 -10.34
N ASN A 231 -26.72 -5.60 -9.99
CA ASN A 231 -25.45 -6.06 -9.40
C ASN A 231 -24.92 -7.32 -10.10
N THR A 232 -25.11 -7.47 -11.41
CA THR A 232 -24.68 -8.68 -12.13
C THR A 232 -23.19 -8.71 -12.44
N ASN A 233 -22.57 -7.54 -12.61
CA ASN A 233 -21.12 -7.38 -12.64
C ASN A 233 -20.73 -5.94 -12.30
N GLU A 234 -19.43 -5.73 -12.10
CA GLU A 234 -18.86 -4.44 -11.73
C GLU A 234 -19.17 -3.32 -12.74
N GLN A 235 -19.14 -3.63 -14.04
CA GLN A 235 -19.44 -2.64 -15.09
C GLN A 235 -20.89 -2.14 -14.99
N VAL A 236 -21.84 -3.02 -14.71
CA VAL A 236 -23.24 -2.66 -14.49
C VAL A 236 -23.38 -1.73 -13.28
N CYS A 237 -22.74 -2.07 -12.15
CA CYS A 237 -22.72 -1.20 -10.97
C CYS A 237 -22.16 0.19 -11.31
N ARG A 238 -21.05 0.25 -12.05
CA ARG A 238 -20.39 1.49 -12.48
C ARG A 238 -21.31 2.39 -13.31
N GLU A 239 -22.15 1.85 -14.19
CA GLU A 239 -23.14 2.63 -14.96
C GLU A 239 -24.17 3.33 -14.06
N TYR A 240 -24.73 2.62 -13.08
CA TYR A 240 -25.65 3.22 -12.12
C TYR A 240 -24.94 4.29 -11.29
N ILE A 241 -23.77 3.98 -10.73
CA ILE A 241 -23.00 4.92 -9.91
C ILE A 241 -22.67 6.20 -10.69
N PHE A 242 -22.18 6.04 -11.93
CA PHE A 242 -21.78 7.16 -12.77
C PHE A 242 -22.96 8.08 -13.10
N LEU A 243 -24.20 7.58 -13.22
CA LEU A 243 -25.36 8.44 -13.40
C LEU A 243 -25.55 9.43 -12.24
N PHE A 244 -25.44 8.98 -10.99
CA PHE A 244 -25.57 9.86 -9.82
C PHE A 244 -24.46 10.92 -9.82
N LEU A 245 -23.22 10.47 -10.00
CA LEU A 245 -22.05 11.36 -10.00
C LEU A 245 -22.14 12.38 -11.15
N ARG A 246 -22.49 11.95 -12.36
CA ARG A 246 -22.63 12.82 -13.54
C ARG A 246 -23.67 13.91 -13.33
N PHE A 247 -24.87 13.56 -12.82
CA PHE A 247 -25.91 14.56 -12.58
C PHE A 247 -25.53 15.53 -11.46
N ALA A 248 -24.94 15.05 -10.37
CA ALA A 248 -24.48 15.90 -9.27
C ALA A 248 -23.35 16.85 -9.73
N VAL A 249 -22.35 16.34 -10.43
CA VAL A 249 -21.23 17.14 -10.99
C VAL A 249 -21.74 18.16 -12.00
N HIS A 250 -22.64 17.76 -12.90
CA HIS A 250 -23.22 18.69 -13.87
C HIS A 250 -24.01 19.82 -13.18
N TYR A 251 -24.78 19.50 -12.13
CA TYR A 251 -25.41 20.54 -11.31
C TYR A 251 -24.37 21.46 -10.66
N ALA A 252 -23.31 20.89 -10.08
CA ALA A 252 -22.28 21.65 -9.38
C ALA A 252 -21.50 22.59 -10.31
N ILE A 253 -21.16 22.16 -11.53
CA ILE A 253 -20.52 22.99 -12.56
C ILE A 253 -21.36 24.24 -12.86
N LEU A 254 -22.69 24.07 -12.93
CA LEU A 254 -23.60 25.15 -13.32
C LEU A 254 -23.99 26.08 -12.17
N ASN A 255 -23.92 25.61 -10.91
CA ASN A 255 -24.57 26.28 -9.77
C ASN A 255 -23.68 26.44 -8.52
N ILE A 256 -22.44 25.94 -8.54
CA ILE A 256 -21.53 25.99 -7.40
C ILE A 256 -20.16 26.53 -7.89
N ASN A 257 -19.42 25.72 -8.63
CA ASN A 257 -18.11 26.09 -9.15
C ASN A 257 -17.89 25.45 -10.53
N ASN A 258 -17.65 26.28 -11.54
CA ASN A 258 -17.47 25.85 -12.93
C ASN A 258 -16.13 25.14 -13.20
N ALA A 259 -15.19 25.17 -12.25
CA ALA A 259 -13.95 24.41 -12.29
C ALA A 259 -14.09 22.97 -11.74
N ILE A 260 -15.30 22.56 -11.32
CA ILE A 260 -15.53 21.19 -10.88
C ILE A 260 -15.45 20.23 -12.07
N TYR A 261 -14.74 19.12 -11.90
CA TYR A 261 -14.72 18.04 -12.89
C TYR A 261 -14.56 16.67 -12.21
N ILE A 262 -14.93 15.61 -12.93
CA ILE A 262 -14.80 14.23 -12.48
C ILE A 262 -13.79 13.47 -13.36
N THR A 263 -12.97 12.65 -12.72
CA THR A 263 -12.04 11.72 -13.38
C THR A 263 -12.20 10.33 -12.76
N ASN A 264 -11.79 9.31 -13.50
CA ASN A 264 -11.83 7.90 -13.09
C ASN A 264 -10.45 7.28 -13.21
N GLU A 265 -10.17 6.26 -12.39
CA GLU A 265 -8.90 5.54 -12.36
C GLU A 265 -7.68 6.43 -12.10
N TRP A 266 -7.87 7.56 -11.42
CA TRP A 266 -6.78 8.47 -11.05
C TRP A 266 -5.89 7.81 -10.00
N VAL A 267 -4.58 7.79 -10.24
CA VAL A 267 -3.62 7.13 -9.34
C VAL A 267 -3.29 8.06 -8.17
N LEU A 268 -3.84 7.74 -7.00
CA LEU A 268 -3.54 8.40 -5.73
C LEU A 268 -2.39 7.67 -5.02
N LYS A 269 -1.47 8.43 -4.43
CA LYS A 269 -0.31 7.91 -3.68
C LYS A 269 -0.26 8.57 -2.32
N GLY A 270 -0.32 7.78 -1.26
CA GLY A 270 -0.11 8.21 0.11
C GLY A 270 1.01 7.44 0.79
N THR A 271 1.22 7.74 2.07
CA THR A 271 2.20 7.03 2.91
C THR A 271 1.74 5.62 3.26
N ARG A 272 0.42 5.40 3.39
CA ARG A 272 -0.20 4.11 3.73
C ARG A 272 -0.74 3.34 2.52
N GLY A 273 -1.16 4.05 1.48
CA GLY A 273 -1.87 3.46 0.36
C GLY A 273 -1.38 3.95 -0.99
N ASN A 274 -1.53 3.14 -2.02
CA ASN A 274 -1.41 3.61 -3.40
C ASN A 274 -2.36 2.85 -4.32
N GLY A 275 -2.69 3.46 -5.46
CA GLY A 275 -3.47 2.80 -6.49
C GLY A 275 -4.43 3.73 -7.21
N PRO A 276 -5.14 3.21 -8.22
CA PRO A 276 -6.24 3.93 -8.83
C PRO A 276 -7.40 4.09 -7.84
N VAL A 277 -8.15 5.17 -8.02
CA VAL A 277 -9.43 5.42 -7.35
C VAL A 277 -10.51 5.43 -8.41
N ASP A 278 -11.64 4.75 -8.16
CA ASP A 278 -12.68 4.54 -9.19
C ASP A 278 -13.22 5.86 -9.73
N TYR A 279 -13.57 6.79 -8.83
CA TYR A 279 -13.96 8.15 -9.21
C TYR A 279 -13.40 9.18 -8.22
N ILE A 280 -12.82 10.25 -8.76
CA ILE A 280 -12.41 11.43 -8.00
C ILE A 280 -13.06 12.66 -8.63
N ILE A 281 -13.65 13.50 -7.79
CA ILE A 281 -14.17 14.81 -8.19
C ILE A 281 -13.23 15.87 -7.65
N PHE A 282 -12.79 16.75 -8.55
CA PHE A 282 -11.92 17.88 -8.27
C PHE A 282 -12.68 19.20 -8.38
N ALA A 283 -12.19 20.22 -7.69
CA ALA A 283 -12.40 21.63 -7.99
C ALA A 283 -11.01 22.27 -8.10
N ASP A 284 -10.66 22.76 -9.28
CA ASP A 284 -9.29 23.16 -9.61
C ASP A 284 -8.28 22.03 -9.29
N ALA A 285 -7.36 22.24 -8.35
CA ALA A 285 -6.36 21.25 -7.93
C ALA A 285 -6.75 20.47 -6.66
N MET A 286 -7.92 20.76 -6.07
CA MET A 286 -8.35 20.19 -4.80
C MET A 286 -9.27 18.99 -5.02
N ILE A 287 -9.05 17.92 -4.26
CA ILE A 287 -9.99 16.79 -4.22
C ILE A 287 -11.18 17.19 -3.35
N VAL A 288 -12.39 17.09 -3.91
CA VAL A 288 -13.65 17.45 -3.27
C VAL A 288 -14.37 16.22 -2.75
N LEU A 289 -14.34 15.13 -3.52
CA LEU A 289 -15.04 13.90 -3.21
C LEU A 289 -14.35 12.69 -3.87
N ILE A 290 -14.17 11.63 -3.10
CA ILE A 290 -13.75 10.31 -3.58
C ILE A 290 -14.95 9.36 -3.57
N CYS A 291 -15.16 8.59 -4.63
CA CYS A 291 -16.17 7.54 -4.66
C CYS A 291 -15.54 6.20 -5.04
N GLU A 292 -15.65 5.23 -4.13
CA GLU A 292 -15.18 3.86 -4.26
C GLU A 292 -16.38 2.95 -4.63
N ALA A 293 -16.28 2.29 -5.78
CA ALA A 293 -17.29 1.41 -6.33
C ALA A 293 -16.98 -0.06 -5.98
N LYS A 294 -18.01 -0.82 -5.61
CA LYS A 294 -17.91 -2.27 -5.35
C LYS A 294 -19.02 -3.05 -6.04
N ALA A 295 -18.78 -4.32 -6.31
CA ALA A 295 -19.85 -5.21 -6.76
C ALA A 295 -20.79 -5.58 -5.61
N ASP A 296 -20.25 -5.84 -4.42
CA ASP A 296 -20.98 -6.42 -3.29
C ASP A 296 -20.43 -6.05 -1.90
N ASN A 297 -19.11 -6.12 -1.71
CA ASN A 297 -18.49 -6.03 -0.39
C ASN A 297 -18.26 -4.56 0.06
N MET A 298 -19.30 -3.97 0.64
CA MET A 298 -19.28 -2.62 1.22
C MET A 298 -18.23 -2.44 2.33
N GLU A 299 -17.91 -3.50 3.10
CA GLU A 299 -16.93 -3.41 4.18
C GLU A 299 -15.52 -3.26 3.64
N LYS A 300 -15.17 -4.08 2.65
CA LYS A 300 -13.90 -3.95 1.92
C LYS A 300 -13.81 -2.63 1.16
N GLY A 301 -14.91 -2.17 0.56
CA GLY A 301 -14.98 -0.84 -0.03
C GLY A 301 -14.77 0.28 0.98
N LEU A 302 -15.31 0.15 2.20
CA LEU A 302 -15.09 1.13 3.26
C LEU A 302 -13.62 1.15 3.70
N ALA A 303 -13.00 -0.03 3.89
CA ALA A 303 -11.57 -0.11 4.21
C ALA A 303 -10.72 0.58 3.15
N GLN A 304 -10.98 0.28 1.87
CA GLN A 304 -10.31 0.88 0.73
C GLN A 304 -10.49 2.41 0.71
N LEU A 305 -11.73 2.88 0.85
CA LEU A 305 -12.09 4.30 0.86
C LEU A 305 -11.39 5.06 1.99
N LEU A 306 -11.33 4.51 3.21
CA LEU A 306 -10.70 5.19 4.34
C LEU A 306 -9.19 5.45 4.10
N VAL A 307 -8.49 4.52 3.44
CA VAL A 307 -7.07 4.73 3.10
C VAL A 307 -6.89 5.70 1.93
N GLN A 308 -7.84 5.71 0.99
CA GLN A 308 -7.87 6.73 -0.07
C GLN A 308 -8.13 8.13 0.53
N LEU A 309 -9.05 8.26 1.48
CA LEU A 309 -9.30 9.52 2.20
C LEU A 309 -8.07 9.98 2.98
N HIS A 310 -7.41 9.07 3.72
CA HIS A 310 -6.13 9.36 4.38
C HIS A 310 -5.10 9.90 3.39
N SER A 311 -4.93 9.23 2.25
CA SER A 311 -3.99 9.66 1.19
C SER A 311 -4.40 10.98 0.54
N ALA A 312 -5.70 11.27 0.46
CA ALA A 312 -6.19 12.53 -0.06
C ALA A 312 -5.93 13.67 0.92
N VAL A 313 -6.10 13.43 2.22
CA VAL A 313 -5.79 14.40 3.28
C VAL A 313 -4.29 14.72 3.32
N GLU A 314 -3.43 13.73 3.13
CA GLU A 314 -1.97 13.92 3.04
C GLU A 314 -1.53 14.89 1.94
N ASN A 315 -2.19 14.85 0.79
CA ASN A 315 -1.67 15.47 -0.43
C ASN A 315 -2.51 16.66 -0.94
N PHE A 316 -3.79 16.72 -0.59
CA PHE A 316 -4.78 17.59 -1.24
C PHE A 316 -5.75 18.26 -0.27
N ALA A 317 -5.61 18.06 1.04
CA ALA A 317 -6.46 18.77 1.99
C ALA A 317 -6.27 20.28 1.88
N THR A 318 -7.37 21.01 2.08
CA THR A 318 -7.35 22.46 2.29
C THR A 318 -6.39 22.80 3.43
N THR A 319 -5.46 23.71 3.18
CA THR A 319 -4.49 24.17 4.18
C THR A 319 -5.23 24.73 5.40
N GLY A 320 -5.09 24.06 6.55
CA GLY A 320 -5.74 24.46 7.80
C GLY A 320 -5.59 23.41 8.90
N PRO A 321 -5.87 23.75 10.17
CA PRO A 321 -5.65 22.85 11.31
C PRO A 321 -6.63 21.66 11.38
N ASN A 322 -7.67 21.64 10.54
CA ASN A 322 -8.73 20.63 10.59
C ASN A 322 -9.21 20.26 9.17
N PRO A 323 -8.44 19.45 8.43
CA PRO A 323 -8.76 19.10 7.06
C PRO A 323 -10.06 18.29 7.00
N LYS A 324 -10.85 18.51 5.96
CA LYS A 324 -12.15 17.86 5.77
C LYS A 324 -12.20 17.20 4.40
N MET A 325 -12.52 15.92 4.32
CA MET A 325 -12.63 15.18 3.07
C MET A 325 -13.86 14.29 3.07
N TYR A 326 -14.58 14.25 1.95
CA TYR A 326 -15.73 13.37 1.79
C TYR A 326 -15.41 12.15 0.93
N GLY A 327 -16.04 11.05 1.30
CA GLY A 327 -15.97 9.78 0.59
C GLY A 327 -17.34 9.17 0.41
N ILE A 328 -17.50 8.38 -0.65
CA ILE A 328 -18.64 7.49 -0.87
C ILE A 328 -18.12 6.08 -1.10
N VAL A 329 -18.69 5.11 -0.43
CA VAL A 329 -18.57 3.69 -0.82
C VAL A 329 -19.94 3.23 -1.30
N THR A 330 -19.98 2.58 -2.47
CA THR A 330 -21.25 2.22 -3.10
C THR A 330 -21.17 0.99 -4.00
N THR A 331 -22.27 0.24 -4.06
CA THR A 331 -22.50 -0.80 -5.08
C THR A 331 -23.45 -0.34 -6.18
N GLY A 332 -23.82 0.94 -6.20
CA GLY A 332 -24.91 1.47 -7.03
C GLY A 332 -26.29 1.23 -6.41
N THR A 333 -26.51 0.06 -5.81
CA THR A 333 -27.73 -0.29 -5.07
C THR A 333 -27.67 0.04 -3.59
N SER A 334 -26.48 0.16 -3.01
CA SER A 334 -26.25 0.49 -1.62
C SER A 334 -25.23 1.60 -1.52
N TRP A 335 -25.54 2.66 -0.78
CA TRP A 335 -24.70 3.85 -0.64
C TRP A 335 -24.41 4.15 0.82
N ARG A 336 -23.15 4.45 1.14
CA ARG A 336 -22.75 5.00 2.44
C ARG A 336 -21.77 6.15 2.23
N PHE A 337 -22.01 7.23 2.95
CA PHE A 337 -21.20 8.45 2.91
C PHE A 337 -20.28 8.49 4.12
N VAL A 338 -19.07 8.98 3.89
CA VAL A 338 -17.99 9.12 4.87
C VAL A 338 -17.53 10.56 4.88
N CYS A 339 -17.30 11.11 6.07
CA CYS A 339 -16.60 12.39 6.23
C CYS A 339 -15.41 12.18 7.14
N TRP A 340 -14.22 12.46 6.61
CA TRP A 340 -13.00 12.61 7.37
C TRP A 340 -12.89 14.05 7.85
N THR A 341 -12.59 14.23 9.14
CA THR A 341 -12.19 15.51 9.73
C THR A 341 -10.97 15.28 10.63
N GLY A 342 -10.24 16.31 11.00
CA GLY A 342 -9.07 16.21 11.87
C GLY A 342 -7.79 15.87 11.12
N SER A 343 -6.65 16.07 11.79
CA SER A 343 -5.34 15.77 11.22
C SER A 343 -5.14 14.25 11.00
N LEU A 344 -4.04 13.87 10.36
CA LEU A 344 -3.71 12.45 10.16
C LEU A 344 -3.42 11.73 11.48
N GLU A 345 -2.95 12.47 12.49
CA GLU A 345 -2.62 11.95 13.82
C GLU A 345 -3.85 11.78 14.71
N ASP A 346 -4.86 12.64 14.55
CA ASP A 346 -6.12 12.56 15.31
C ASP A 346 -7.36 12.78 14.43
N PRO A 347 -7.67 11.84 13.52
CA PRO A 347 -8.81 11.97 12.64
C PRO A 347 -10.11 11.60 13.33
N THR A 348 -11.21 12.22 12.93
CA THR A 348 -12.57 11.81 13.29
C THR A 348 -13.33 11.43 12.03
N ILE A 349 -13.83 10.19 12.00
CA ILE A 349 -14.53 9.59 10.86
C ILE A 349 -16.02 9.56 11.14
N TYR A 350 -16.81 10.29 10.36
CA TYR A 350 -18.26 10.26 10.42
C TYR A 350 -18.84 9.36 9.33
N LEU A 351 -19.83 8.55 9.68
CA LEU A 351 -20.50 7.64 8.75
C LEU A 351 -22.00 7.90 8.68
N SER A 352 -22.55 7.95 7.47
CA SER A 352 -24.00 7.97 7.31
C SER A 352 -24.59 6.59 7.56
N GLN A 353 -25.91 6.54 7.77
CA GLN A 353 -26.65 5.31 7.53
C GLN A 353 -26.45 4.82 6.08
N GLN A 354 -26.76 3.55 5.83
CA GLN A 354 -26.75 2.99 4.49
C GLN A 354 -28.07 3.28 3.79
N PHE A 355 -28.00 3.75 2.55
CA PHE A 355 -29.17 4.03 1.70
C PHE A 355 -29.28 2.97 0.61
N SER A 356 -30.47 2.41 0.42
CA SER A 356 -30.71 1.36 -0.57
C SER A 356 -31.57 1.86 -1.73
N CYS A 357 -31.05 1.76 -2.95
CA CYS A 357 -31.77 2.04 -4.18
C CYS A 357 -32.48 0.78 -4.67
N ASN A 358 -33.67 0.93 -5.22
CA ASN A 358 -34.41 -0.15 -5.87
C ASN A 358 -34.67 0.14 -7.37
N PHE A 359 -34.47 1.39 -7.80
CA PHE A 359 -34.67 1.89 -9.17
C PHE A 359 -36.07 1.62 -9.75
N GLN A 360 -37.05 1.35 -8.89
CA GLN A 360 -38.42 0.98 -9.26
C GLN A 360 -39.42 1.84 -8.49
N GLY A 361 -40.51 2.22 -9.17
CA GLY A 361 -41.59 2.98 -8.53
C GLY A 361 -41.12 4.38 -8.12
N ASP A 362 -41.28 4.68 -6.83
CA ASP A 362 -40.90 5.98 -6.25
C ASP A 362 -39.37 6.09 -6.07
N LEU A 363 -38.76 7.00 -6.82
CA LEU A 363 -37.31 7.24 -6.83
C LEU A 363 -36.86 8.26 -5.77
N ARG A 364 -37.60 8.35 -4.65
CA ARG A 364 -37.30 9.31 -3.57
C ARG A 364 -35.93 9.07 -2.93
N THR A 365 -35.53 7.82 -2.74
CA THR A 365 -34.21 7.51 -2.17
C THR A 365 -33.09 7.91 -3.13
N GLU A 366 -33.24 7.60 -4.41
CA GLU A 366 -32.28 7.91 -5.46
C GLU A 366 -32.12 9.44 -5.63
N THR A 367 -33.24 10.17 -5.64
CA THR A 367 -33.20 11.64 -5.69
C THR A 367 -32.61 12.27 -4.43
N ASN A 368 -32.83 11.67 -3.25
CA ASN A 368 -32.17 12.10 -2.02
C ASN A 368 -30.66 11.87 -2.06
N ILE A 369 -30.20 10.71 -2.54
CA ILE A 369 -28.76 10.41 -2.71
C ILE A 369 -28.13 11.42 -3.68
N LEU A 370 -28.77 11.69 -4.83
CA LEU A 370 -28.31 12.71 -5.77
C LEU A 370 -28.18 14.08 -5.09
N SER A 371 -29.18 14.46 -4.30
CA SER A 371 -29.16 15.70 -3.51
C SER A 371 -27.99 15.70 -2.52
N PHE A 372 -27.77 14.64 -1.75
CA PHE A 372 -26.65 14.57 -0.79
C PHE A 372 -25.28 14.71 -1.47
N ILE A 373 -25.08 14.10 -2.64
CA ILE A 373 -23.83 14.28 -3.39
C ILE A 373 -23.65 15.75 -3.77
N ALA A 374 -24.69 16.40 -4.31
CA ALA A 374 -24.63 17.83 -4.66
C ALA A 374 -24.39 18.72 -3.43
N ARG A 375 -24.95 18.39 -2.25
CA ARG A 375 -24.72 19.13 -0.99
C ARG A 375 -23.28 18.98 -0.51
N ILE A 376 -22.67 17.80 -0.65
CA ILE A 376 -21.25 17.57 -0.35
C ILE A 376 -20.37 18.43 -1.27
N LEU A 377 -20.66 18.45 -2.57
CA LEU A 377 -19.90 19.27 -3.53
C LEU A 377 -19.98 20.76 -3.16
N ARG A 378 -21.16 21.24 -2.71
CA ARG A 378 -21.32 22.61 -2.21
C ARG A 378 -20.51 22.86 -0.95
N ASP A 379 -20.66 22.01 0.06
CA ASP A 379 -19.98 22.14 1.36
C ASP A 379 -18.46 22.25 1.23
N GLN A 380 -17.87 21.49 0.31
CA GLN A 380 -16.42 21.48 0.08
C GLN A 380 -15.92 22.67 -0.74
N CYS A 381 -16.70 23.15 -1.71
CA CYS A 381 -16.29 24.29 -2.54
C CYS A 381 -16.60 25.65 -1.90
N GLU A 382 -17.63 25.70 -1.05
CA GLU A 382 -18.11 26.90 -0.35
C GLU A 382 -18.29 26.57 1.14
N PRO A 383 -17.20 26.29 1.88
CA PRO A 383 -17.32 25.97 3.30
C PRO A 383 -17.94 27.16 4.03
N VAL A 384 -19.09 26.92 4.68
CA VAL A 384 -19.69 27.91 5.57
C VAL A 384 -18.72 28.13 6.73
N HIS A 385 -18.14 29.31 6.83
CA HIS A 385 -17.35 29.69 7.99
C HIS A 385 -18.29 29.80 9.19
N ASP A 386 -18.21 28.81 10.09
CA ASP A 386 -18.80 28.89 11.44
C ASP A 386 -18.06 29.91 12.31
#